data_AF-A0A5R9NYD5-F1
#
_entry.id   AF-A0A5R9NYD5-F1
#
_cell.length_a   1.000
_cell.length_b   1.000
_cell.length_c   1.000
_cell.angle_alpha   90.00
_cell.angle_beta   90.00
_cell.angle_gamma   90.00
#
_symmetry.space_group_name_H-M   'P 1'
#
loop_
_entity.id
_entity.type
_entity.pdbx_description
1 polymer ?
#
loop_
_entity_poly.entity_id
_entity_poly.type
_entity_poly.pdbx_seq_one_letter_code
_entity_poly.pdbx_strand_id
1 'polypeptide(L)'
;MTKLISDETAVTAMYVFETVQWMLKNKPADHPVHAWRADRGIVDTRFQCVDMAEQIDAVWGSFKNDELDGIEFEEHFVPTMLELMDFASADLNTGPKFKGGLEAAIAYAKKDAELALGTPTP
;
A
#
# COMPACT_ATOMS: atom_id res chain seq x y z
N MET A 1 -14.50 -15.46 10.31
CA MET A 1 -13.19 -15.87 10.85
C MET A 1 -12.49 -14.58 11.26
N THR A 2 -12.15 -14.39 12.54
CA THR A 2 -11.50 -13.15 13.00
C THR A 2 -10.01 -13.21 12.66
N LYS A 3 -9.54 -12.27 11.85
CA LYS A 3 -8.13 -12.16 11.43
C LYS A 3 -7.29 -11.71 12.63
N LEU A 4 -6.20 -12.41 12.93
CA LEU A 4 -5.21 -11.97 13.91
C LEU A 4 -4.29 -10.96 13.21
N ILE A 5 -4.33 -9.70 13.65
CA ILE A 5 -3.52 -8.60 13.11
C ILE A 5 -2.33 -8.42 14.07
N SER A 6 -1.10 -8.40 13.55
CA SER A 6 0.09 -8.05 14.35
C SER A 6 0.13 -6.55 14.63
N ASP A 7 0.84 -6.14 15.69
CA ASP A 7 1.01 -4.71 16.01
C ASP A 7 1.67 -3.95 14.85
N GLU A 8 2.63 -4.57 14.16
CA GLU A 8 3.31 -4.00 12.98
C GLU A 8 2.33 -3.75 11.83
N THR A 9 1.50 -4.73 11.48
CA THR A 9 0.49 -4.57 10.43
C THR A 9 -0.60 -3.57 10.83
N ALA A 10 -0.91 -3.43 12.12
CA ALA A 10 -1.83 -2.40 12.59
C ALA A 10 -1.26 -0.98 12.39
N VAL A 11 0.04 -0.78 12.60
CA VAL A 11 0.73 0.49 12.33
C VAL A 11 0.71 0.77 10.82
N THR A 12 1.12 -0.18 9.98
CA THR A 12 1.04 -0.02 8.52
C THR A 12 -0.39 0.28 8.06
N ALA A 13 -1.40 -0.38 8.63
CA ALA A 13 -2.80 -0.14 8.30
C ALA A 13 -3.30 1.26 8.67
N MET A 14 -2.80 1.83 9.78
CA MET A 14 -3.08 3.23 10.13
C MET A 14 -2.50 4.18 9.07
N TYR A 15 -1.23 4.00 8.71
CA TYR A 15 -0.59 4.82 7.68
C TYR A 15 -1.28 4.69 6.33
N VAL A 16 -1.57 3.46 5.89
CA VAL A 16 -2.34 3.19 4.67
C VAL A 16 -3.69 3.93 4.68
N PHE A 17 -4.40 3.91 5.81
CA PHE A 17 -5.67 4.63 5.93
C PHE A 17 -5.49 6.14 5.80
N GLU A 18 -4.48 6.73 6.44
CA GLU A 18 -4.17 8.15 6.35
C GLU A 18 -3.76 8.56 4.94
N THR A 19 -2.91 7.77 4.27
CA THR A 19 -2.51 7.99 2.88
C THR A 19 -3.71 7.91 1.95
N VAL A 20 -4.63 6.96 2.17
CA VAL A 20 -5.90 6.88 1.42
C VAL A 20 -6.76 8.13 1.65
N GLN A 21 -6.87 8.65 2.87
CA GLN A 21 -7.59 9.91 3.13
C GLN A 21 -6.93 11.08 2.40
N TRP A 22 -5.59 11.12 2.39
CA TRP A 22 -4.84 12.12 1.63
C TRP A 22 -5.10 11.99 0.13
N MET A 23 -5.09 10.77 -0.44
CA MET A 23 -5.40 10.52 -1.84
C MET A 23 -6.81 10.98 -2.20
N LEU A 24 -7.81 10.65 -1.38
CA LEU A 24 -9.19 11.10 -1.57
C LEU A 24 -9.32 12.64 -1.57
N LYS A 25 -8.47 13.35 -0.83
CA LYS A 25 -8.48 14.82 -0.82
C LYS A 25 -7.76 15.43 -2.02
N ASN A 26 -6.69 14.81 -2.51
CA ASN A 26 -5.74 15.44 -3.44
C ASN A 26 -5.77 14.86 -4.86
N LYS A 27 -6.32 13.66 -5.07
CA LYS A 27 -6.40 13.01 -6.38
C LYS A 27 -7.63 13.52 -7.16
N PRO A 28 -7.55 13.59 -8.50
CA PRO A 28 -8.67 14.02 -9.33
C PRO A 28 -9.87 13.08 -9.16
N ALA A 29 -11.08 13.58 -9.44
CA ALA A 29 -12.34 12.88 -9.13
C ALA A 29 -12.52 11.56 -9.91
N ASP A 30 -11.84 11.40 -11.05
CA ASP A 30 -11.82 10.18 -11.86
C ASP A 30 -10.80 9.14 -11.37
N HIS A 31 -10.02 9.46 -10.34
CA HIS A 31 -9.09 8.51 -9.75
C HIS A 31 -9.84 7.30 -9.14
N PRO A 32 -9.42 6.04 -9.40
CA PRO A 32 -10.13 4.83 -8.96
C PRO A 32 -10.42 4.74 -7.45
N VAL A 33 -9.60 5.40 -6.61
CA VAL A 33 -9.82 5.48 -5.16
C VAL A 33 -11.17 6.09 -4.78
N HIS A 34 -11.70 7.02 -5.59
CA HIS A 34 -12.98 7.67 -5.33
C HIS A 34 -14.15 6.73 -5.58
N ALA A 35 -14.13 6.00 -6.71
CA ALA A 35 -15.13 4.98 -7.00
C ALA A 35 -15.12 3.88 -5.94
N TRP A 36 -13.92 3.39 -5.59
CA TRP A 36 -13.75 2.43 -4.51
C TRP A 36 -14.31 2.93 -3.19
N ARG A 37 -14.04 4.18 -2.80
CA ARG A 37 -14.54 4.77 -1.55
C ARG A 37 -16.05 5.00 -1.55
N ALA A 38 -16.63 5.37 -2.69
CA ALA A 38 -18.07 5.64 -2.83
C ALA A 38 -18.92 4.38 -2.63
N ASP A 39 -18.40 3.23 -3.06
CA ASP A 39 -19.10 1.95 -2.99
C ASP A 39 -19.10 1.31 -1.59
N ARG A 40 -18.48 1.93 -0.58
CA ARG A 40 -18.35 1.34 0.77
C ARG A 40 -18.38 2.34 1.92
N GLY A 41 -18.66 1.88 3.14
CA GLY A 41 -18.67 2.70 4.36
C GLY A 41 -17.26 2.99 4.88
N ILE A 42 -17.15 3.92 5.85
CA ILE A 42 -15.84 4.24 6.49
C ILE A 42 -15.29 3.05 7.28
N VAL A 43 -16.16 2.21 7.84
CA VAL A 43 -15.79 1.00 8.58
C VAL A 43 -15.19 -0.05 7.63
N ASP A 44 -15.85 -0.30 6.50
CA ASP A 44 -15.37 -1.26 5.49
C ASP A 44 -14.04 -0.80 4.89
N THR A 45 -13.90 0.51 4.68
CA THR A 45 -12.64 1.13 4.24
C THR A 45 -11.49 0.77 5.18
N ARG A 46 -11.69 0.87 6.50
CA ARG A 46 -10.64 0.56 7.49
C ARG A 46 -10.24 -0.91 7.47
N PHE A 47 -11.20 -1.83 7.35
CA PHE A 47 -10.87 -3.25 7.25
C PHE A 47 -10.08 -3.56 5.98
N GLN A 48 -10.41 -2.92 4.87
CA GLN A 48 -9.66 -3.13 3.64
C GLN A 48 -8.30 -2.45 3.64
N CYS A 49 -8.09 -1.38 4.41
CA CYS A 49 -6.77 -0.85 4.68
C CYS A 49 -5.87 -1.86 5.40
N VAL A 50 -6.41 -2.74 6.25
CA VAL A 50 -5.64 -3.86 6.83
C VAL A 50 -5.23 -4.87 5.76
N ASP A 51 -6.12 -5.22 4.83
CA ASP A 51 -5.77 -6.11 3.72
C ASP A 51 -4.72 -5.50 2.77
N MET A 52 -4.76 -4.19 2.56
CA MET A 52 -3.75 -3.47 1.80
C MET A 52 -2.42 -3.44 2.55
N ALA A 53 -2.45 -3.19 3.87
CA ALA A 53 -1.26 -3.17 4.72
C ALA A 53 -0.50 -4.50 4.70
N GLU A 54 -1.18 -5.64 4.81
CA GLU A 54 -0.52 -6.95 4.74
C GLU A 54 0.18 -7.18 3.39
N GLN A 55 -0.42 -6.71 2.30
CA GLN A 55 0.20 -6.81 0.98
C GLN A 55 1.43 -5.90 0.88
N ILE A 56 1.37 -4.70 1.45
CA ILE A 56 2.48 -3.74 1.49
C ILE A 56 3.61 -4.24 2.39
N ASP A 57 3.29 -4.77 3.58
CA ASP A 57 4.23 -5.41 4.50
C ASP A 57 4.92 -6.61 3.83
N ALA A 58 4.20 -7.39 3.01
CA ALA A 58 4.78 -8.49 2.26
C ALA A 58 5.79 -8.01 1.20
N VAL A 59 5.53 -6.87 0.54
CA VAL A 59 6.49 -6.24 -0.37
C VAL A 59 7.68 -5.71 0.42
N TRP A 60 7.45 -4.98 1.52
CA TRP A 60 8.50 -4.41 2.36
C TRP A 60 9.39 -5.48 3.00
N GLY A 61 8.80 -6.56 3.50
CA GLY A 61 9.51 -7.70 4.06
C GLY A 61 10.36 -8.48 3.04
N SER A 62 10.21 -8.22 1.73
CA SER A 62 11.07 -8.78 0.70
C SER A 62 12.46 -8.13 0.63
N PHE A 63 12.64 -6.97 1.31
CA PHE A 63 13.88 -6.20 1.42
C PHE A 63 14.71 -6.53 2.66
N LYS A 64 14.48 -7.70 3.31
CA LYS A 64 15.00 -8.10 4.63
C LYS A 64 16.50 -7.90 4.95
N ASN A 65 17.33 -7.48 4.02
CA ASN A 65 18.76 -7.20 4.21
C ASN A 65 19.15 -5.73 4.00
N ASP A 66 18.23 -4.87 3.57
CA ASP A 66 18.48 -3.45 3.34
C ASP A 66 17.97 -2.68 4.57
N GLU A 67 18.85 -1.92 5.24
CA GLU A 67 18.46 -1.00 6.32
C GLU A 67 17.63 0.14 5.73
N LEU A 68 16.34 -0.09 5.52
CA LEU A 68 15.43 0.93 4.99
C LEU A 68 14.83 1.75 6.14
N ASP A 69 14.88 3.08 5.98
CA ASP A 69 14.40 4.07 6.95
C ASP A 69 12.87 4.02 7.08
N GLY A 70 12.35 4.14 8.31
CA GLY A 70 10.91 4.23 8.57
C GLY A 70 10.26 5.48 7.96
N ILE A 71 11.01 6.59 7.80
CA ILE A 71 10.51 7.78 7.11
C ILE A 71 10.31 7.49 5.61
N GLU A 72 11.24 6.76 4.99
CA GLU A 72 11.13 6.37 3.59
C GLU A 72 9.95 5.39 3.37
N PHE A 73 9.68 4.53 4.34
CA PHE A 73 8.48 3.69 4.35
C PHE A 73 7.19 4.50 4.31
N GLU A 74 7.05 5.47 5.22
CA GLU A 74 5.80 6.23 5.39
C GLU A 74 5.58 7.28 4.30
N GLU A 75 6.62 8.05 3.95
CA GLU A 75 6.48 9.21 3.07
C GLU A 75 6.55 8.86 1.57
N HIS A 76 7.19 7.75 1.22
CA HIS A 76 7.44 7.38 -0.17
C HIS A 76 6.90 5.99 -0.53
N PHE A 77 7.25 4.96 0.25
CA PHE A 77 6.92 3.58 -0.10
C PHE A 77 5.41 3.28 -0.06
N VAL A 78 4.73 3.58 1.05
CA VAL A 78 3.28 3.33 1.19
C VAL A 78 2.45 4.06 0.10
N PRO A 79 2.64 5.37 -0.15
CA PRO A 79 1.97 6.05 -1.25
C PRO A 79 2.23 5.41 -2.62
N THR A 80 3.48 5.04 -2.90
CA THR A 80 3.87 4.41 -4.17
C THR A 80 3.20 3.05 -4.34
N MET A 81 3.17 2.22 -3.29
CA MET A 81 2.50 0.93 -3.35
C MET A 81 0.98 1.07 -3.58
N LEU A 82 0.33 2.06 -2.95
CA LEU A 82 -1.10 2.30 -3.15
C LEU A 82 -1.44 2.70 -4.60
N GLU A 83 -0.56 3.43 -5.30
CA GLU A 83 -0.75 3.77 -6.72
C GLU A 83 -0.65 2.54 -7.65
N LEU A 84 0.11 1.52 -7.25
CA LEU A 84 0.23 0.25 -7.97
C LEU A 84 -0.95 -0.68 -7.74
N MET A 85 -1.81 -0.38 -6.77
CA MET A 85 -3.02 -1.17 -6.52
C MET A 85 -4.11 -0.88 -7.55
N ASP A 86 -4.84 -1.94 -7.87
CA ASP A 86 -6.09 -1.90 -8.63
C ASP A 86 -7.26 -1.77 -7.66
N PHE A 87 -7.74 -0.56 -7.48
CA PHE A 87 -8.90 -0.29 -6.63
C PHE A 87 -10.21 -0.94 -7.13
N ALA A 88 -10.29 -1.28 -8.42
CA ALA A 88 -11.46 -1.96 -8.98
C ALA A 88 -11.48 -3.47 -8.65
N SER A 89 -10.36 -4.03 -8.20
CA SER A 89 -10.26 -5.45 -7.80
C SER A 89 -10.89 -5.76 -6.44
N ALA A 90 -11.24 -4.73 -5.65
CA ALA A 90 -11.77 -4.88 -4.30
C ALA A 90 -13.26 -5.24 -4.31
N ASP A 91 -13.64 -6.22 -3.49
CA ASP A 91 -15.05 -6.59 -3.25
C ASP A 91 -15.47 -6.26 -1.81
N LEU A 92 -16.59 -6.82 -1.34
CA LEU A 92 -17.09 -6.60 0.03
C LEU A 92 -16.19 -7.23 1.11
N ASN A 93 -15.43 -8.26 0.76
CA ASN A 93 -14.67 -9.07 1.71
C ASN A 93 -13.16 -8.88 1.58
N THR A 94 -12.69 -8.24 0.50
CA THR A 94 -11.28 -8.10 0.19
C THR A 94 -10.93 -6.69 -0.28
N GLY A 95 -9.81 -6.17 0.24
CA GLY A 95 -9.24 -4.91 -0.22
C GLY A 95 -8.59 -4.98 -1.61
N PRO A 96 -8.28 -3.81 -2.19
CA PRO A 96 -7.54 -3.68 -3.46
C PRO A 96 -6.29 -4.57 -3.52
N LYS A 97 -5.99 -5.09 -4.71
CA LYS A 97 -4.82 -5.93 -5.03
C LYS A 97 -3.87 -5.21 -5.96
N PHE A 98 -2.59 -5.57 -5.95
CA PHE A 98 -1.64 -5.03 -6.94
C PHE A 98 -2.01 -5.40 -8.38
N LYS A 99 -1.98 -4.43 -9.31
CA LYS A 99 -2.37 -4.60 -10.73
C LYS A 99 -1.66 -5.76 -11.44
N GLY A 100 -0.43 -6.08 -11.04
CA GLY A 100 0.37 -7.20 -11.56
C GLY A 100 0.62 -8.34 -10.56
N GLY A 101 -0.09 -8.34 -9.42
CA GLY A 101 0.17 -9.24 -8.31
C GLY A 101 1.40 -8.85 -7.46
N LEU A 102 1.63 -9.62 -6.41
CA LEU A 102 2.67 -9.34 -5.41
C LEU A 102 4.09 -9.37 -6.00
N GLU A 103 4.39 -10.30 -6.91
CA GLU A 103 5.71 -10.42 -7.53
C GLU A 103 6.06 -9.19 -8.37
N ALA A 104 5.10 -8.64 -9.11
CA ALA A 104 5.29 -7.42 -9.89
C ALA A 104 5.50 -6.19 -8.99
N ALA A 105 4.79 -6.12 -7.86
CA ALA A 105 4.98 -5.06 -6.87
C ALA A 105 6.37 -5.12 -6.23
N ILE A 106 6.86 -6.32 -5.88
CA ILE A 106 8.23 -6.52 -5.39
C ILE A 106 9.27 -6.10 -6.44
N ALA A 107 9.10 -6.52 -7.69
CA ALA A 107 10.01 -6.15 -8.77
C ALA A 107 10.06 -4.63 -9.01
N TYR A 108 8.90 -3.97 -8.96
CA TYR A 108 8.81 -2.51 -9.04
C TYR A 108 9.54 -1.86 -7.86
N ALA A 109 9.20 -2.27 -6.64
CA ALA A 109 9.73 -1.66 -5.43
C ALA A 109 11.26 -1.79 -5.35
N LYS A 110 11.83 -2.91 -5.80
CA LYS A 110 13.29 -3.09 -5.91
C LYS A 110 13.93 -2.08 -6.87
N LYS A 111 13.34 -1.92 -8.04
CA LYS A 111 13.81 -0.93 -9.02
C LYS A 111 13.67 0.50 -8.49
N ASP A 112 12.59 0.80 -7.79
CA ASP A 112 12.33 2.12 -7.19
C ASP A 112 13.36 2.44 -6.10
N ALA A 113 13.64 1.50 -5.20
CA ALA A 113 14.68 1.63 -4.17
C ALA A 113 16.09 1.78 -4.79
N GLU A 114 16.42 1.01 -5.84
CA GLU A 114 17.69 1.16 -6.58
C GLU A 114 17.85 2.57 -7.20
N LEU A 115 16.74 3.16 -7.67
CA LEU A 115 16.74 4.52 -8.21
C LEU A 115 16.86 5.59 -7.11
N ALA A 116 16.23 5.37 -5.95
CA ALA A 116 16.27 6.29 -4.81
C ALA A 116 17.66 6.32 -4.14
N LEU A 117 18.33 5.17 -4.03
CA LEU A 117 19.66 5.05 -3.41
C LEU A 117 20.81 5.50 -4.35
N GLY A 118 20.53 5.66 -5.65
CA GLY A 118 21.53 5.97 -6.67
C GLY A 118 22.42 4.77 -6.98
N THR A 119 22.76 4.58 -8.26
CA THR A 119 23.76 3.57 -8.66
C THR A 119 25.03 3.70 -7.80
N PRO A 120 25.56 2.62 -7.21
CA PRO A 120 26.90 2.66 -6.63
C PRO A 120 27.85 3.16 -7.73
N THR A 121 28.55 4.25 -7.44
CA THR A 121 29.58 4.72 -8.37
C THR A 121 30.66 3.62 -8.43
N PRO A 122 31.06 3.15 -9.64
CA PRO A 122 32.06 2.10 -9.78
C PRO A 122 33.38 2.40 -9.07
#